data_AF-A0A7D9L597-F1
#
_entry.id   AF-A0A7D9L597-F1
#
_cell.length_a   1.000
_cell.length_b   1.000
_cell.length_c   1.000
_cell.angle_alpha   90.00
_cell.angle_beta   90.00
_cell.angle_gamma   90.00
#
_symmetry.space_group_name_H-M   'P 1'
#
loop_
_entity.id
_entity.type
_entity.pdbx_description
1 polymer ?
#
loop_
_entity_poly.entity_id
_entity_poly.type
_entity_poly.pdbx_seq_one_letter_code
_entity_poly.pdbx_strand_id
1 'polypeptide(L)'
;MAESSVTIQHEVDPATGKLITTVTKTICATPVYQDVPQLRLGAAMFNVPREKDKLVIKVGGKEKVVVKTMRLSCQSDTYQKGHRYGGVVIYLYNGKSDWRTANNTHALSGYIIIQDTDSKNVKQWRSEPGQVHGAVYRNAFGESVNNAKVVGEGFAFREKFEMVSGVFNNPSGSEFHDSRKRMNEASVHCLRKIVTDYWKYGGSSYIGHTFKIKDLLWDFKD
;
A
#
# COMPACT_ATOMS: atom_id res chain seq x y z
N MET A 1 -14.35 4.80 1.96
CA MET A 1 -15.14 3.59 2.21
C MET A 1 -16.58 3.97 2.45
N ALA A 2 -17.48 3.26 1.79
CA ALA A 2 -18.89 3.25 2.11
C ALA A 2 -19.06 2.77 3.56
N GLU A 3 -19.61 3.60 4.44
CA GLU A 3 -20.19 3.09 5.67
C GLU A 3 -21.32 2.13 5.27
N SER A 4 -21.25 0.89 5.72
CA SER A 4 -22.39 -0.02 5.68
C SER A 4 -22.97 -0.13 7.08
N SER A 5 -24.18 0.35 7.27
CA SER A 5 -24.95 0.09 8.48
C SER A 5 -25.87 -1.10 8.25
N VAL A 6 -26.06 -1.89 9.32
CA VAL A 6 -27.01 -3.01 9.35
C VAL A 6 -28.02 -2.67 10.43
N THR A 7 -29.30 -2.63 10.04
CA THR A 7 -30.42 -2.44 10.96
C THR A 7 -31.24 -3.71 10.99
N ILE A 8 -31.54 -4.19 12.20
CA ILE A 8 -32.39 -5.37 12.43
C ILE A 8 -33.70 -4.86 13.05
N GLN A 9 -34.82 -5.25 12.46
CA GLN A 9 -36.15 -4.97 13.00
C GLN A 9 -36.88 -6.29 13.27
N HIS A 10 -37.58 -6.34 14.39
CA HIS A 10 -38.42 -7.46 14.78
C HIS A 10 -39.88 -7.01 14.78
N GLU A 11 -40.74 -7.76 14.10
CA GLU A 11 -42.18 -7.53 14.09
C GLU A 11 -42.88 -8.87 14.28
N VAL A 12 -44.04 -8.88 14.95
CA VAL A 12 -44.84 -10.08 15.13
C VAL A 12 -45.94 -10.06 14.08
N ASP A 13 -46.00 -11.10 13.24
CA ASP A 13 -47.05 -11.27 12.24
C ASP A 13 -48.42 -11.33 12.93
N PRO A 14 -49.32 -10.36 12.67
CA PRO A 14 -50.61 -10.31 13.35
C PRO A 14 -51.57 -11.44 12.94
N ALA A 15 -51.33 -12.13 11.81
CA ALA A 15 -52.17 -13.25 11.38
C ALA A 15 -51.71 -14.60 11.98
N THR A 16 -50.42 -14.75 12.29
CA THR A 16 -49.84 -16.04 12.71
C THR A 16 -49.17 -16.02 14.09
N GLY A 17 -49.00 -14.84 14.69
CA GLY A 17 -48.35 -14.64 15.99
C GLY A 17 -46.84 -14.93 15.99
N LYS A 18 -46.22 -15.14 14.82
CA LYS A 18 -44.79 -15.47 14.72
C LYS A 18 -43.94 -14.21 14.64
N LEU A 19 -42.80 -14.25 15.34
CA LEU A 19 -41.79 -13.20 15.26
C LEU A 19 -41.06 -13.28 13.91
N ILE A 20 -41.23 -12.25 13.09
CA ILE A 20 -40.51 -12.01 11.85
C ILE A 20 -39.33 -11.09 12.17
N THR A 21 -38.15 -11.47 11.70
CA THR A 21 -36.94 -10.64 11.82
C THR A 21 -36.50 -10.22 10.43
N THR A 22 -36.48 -8.91 10.20
CA THR A 22 -36.05 -8.32 8.93
C THR A 22 -34.69 -7.66 9.14
N VAL A 23 -33.69 -8.08 8.37
CA VAL A 23 -32.35 -7.51 8.39
C VAL A 23 -32.16 -6.69 7.12
N THR A 24 -31.99 -5.38 7.28
CA THR A 24 -31.74 -4.46 6.17
C THR A 24 -30.31 -3.96 6.22
N LYS A 25 -29.57 -4.18 5.13
CA LYS A 25 -28.20 -3.67 4.96
C LYS A 25 -28.23 -2.49 3.99
N THR A 26 -27.85 -1.31 4.49
CA THR A 26 -27.72 -0.11 3.65
C THR A 26 -26.25 0.07 3.30
N ILE A 27 -25.95 0.20 2.00
CA ILE A 27 -24.60 0.46 1.50
C ILE A 27 -24.61 1.86 0.89
N CYS A 28 -23.90 2.81 1.50
CA CYS A 28 -23.74 4.15 0.94
C CYS A 28 -22.76 4.13 -0.24
N ALA A 29 -23.25 4.34 -1.46
CA ALA A 29 -22.41 4.39 -2.66
C ALA A 29 -21.37 5.52 -2.61
N THR A 30 -20.15 5.24 -3.05
CA THR A 30 -19.13 6.27 -3.35
C THR A 30 -19.56 7.15 -4.52
N PRO A 31 -19.16 8.42 -4.59
CA PRO A 31 -19.55 9.31 -5.68
C PRO A 31 -18.98 8.81 -7.01
N VAL A 32 -19.87 8.73 -8.00
CA VAL A 32 -19.58 8.46 -9.41
C VAL A 32 -18.75 9.63 -9.95
N TYR A 33 -17.53 9.38 -10.41
CA TYR A 33 -16.76 10.37 -11.16
C TYR A 33 -17.25 10.36 -12.61
N GLN A 34 -17.65 11.53 -13.11
CA GLN A 34 -18.36 11.70 -14.38
C GLN A 34 -17.51 11.31 -15.60
N ASP A 35 -18.24 10.80 -16.60
CA ASP A 35 -17.80 10.28 -17.89
C ASP A 35 -16.94 11.24 -18.72
N VAL A 36 -15.99 10.65 -19.46
CA VAL A 36 -15.38 11.24 -20.67
C VAL A 36 -15.84 10.40 -21.87
N PRO A 37 -16.22 10.98 -23.02
CA PRO A 37 -17.02 10.28 -24.04
C PRO A 37 -16.29 9.11 -24.71
N GLN A 38 -16.99 7.98 -24.82
CA GLN A 38 -16.58 6.81 -25.59
C GLN A 38 -16.63 7.09 -27.10
N LEU A 39 -15.51 6.91 -27.80
CA LEU A 39 -15.56 6.48 -29.20
C LEU A 39 -15.50 4.94 -29.22
N ARG A 40 -16.61 4.31 -29.61
CA ARG A 40 -16.65 2.89 -29.97
C ARG A 40 -16.32 2.76 -31.46
N LEU A 41 -15.38 1.88 -31.79
CA LEU A 41 -15.43 1.15 -33.05
C LEU A 41 -14.62 -0.16 -32.96
N GLY A 42 -15.22 -1.25 -33.46
CA GLY A 42 -14.50 -2.40 -34.00
C GLY A 42 -14.20 -3.53 -33.02
N ALA A 43 -14.98 -4.61 -33.12
CA ALA A 43 -14.68 -5.88 -32.49
C ALA A 43 -13.34 -6.44 -32.98
N ALA A 44 -12.47 -6.80 -32.03
CA ALA A 44 -11.49 -7.86 -32.20
C ALA A 44 -11.27 -8.55 -30.86
N MET A 45 -11.71 -9.80 -30.76
CA MET A 45 -11.30 -10.70 -29.69
C MET A 45 -9.80 -10.98 -29.85
N PHE A 46 -8.99 -10.41 -28.97
CA PHE A 46 -7.61 -10.83 -28.77
C PHE A 46 -7.48 -11.36 -27.34
N ASN A 47 -7.01 -12.60 -27.23
CA ASN A 47 -6.61 -13.22 -25.95
C ASN A 47 -5.57 -12.34 -25.26
N VAL A 48 -5.87 -11.84 -24.05
CA VAL A 48 -4.88 -11.13 -23.22
C VAL A 48 -4.92 -11.71 -21.80
N PRO A 49 -3.93 -12.51 -21.38
CA PRO A 49 -3.63 -12.68 -19.97
C PRO A 49 -3.04 -11.35 -19.48
N ARG A 50 -3.91 -10.43 -19.05
CA ARG A 50 -3.49 -9.15 -18.45
C ARG A 50 -3.00 -9.49 -17.04
N GLU A 51 -1.68 -9.46 -16.81
CA GLU A 51 -1.01 -9.78 -15.53
C GLU A 51 -1.36 -8.78 -14.40
N LYS A 52 -2.65 -8.63 -14.09
CA LYS A 52 -3.15 -7.82 -12.98
C LYS A 52 -3.04 -8.57 -11.65
N ASP A 53 -2.60 -9.82 -11.66
CA ASP A 53 -2.48 -10.67 -10.48
C ASP A 53 -1.19 -10.46 -9.68
N LYS A 54 -0.21 -9.76 -10.27
CA LYS A 54 1.11 -9.54 -9.70
C LYS A 54 1.69 -8.18 -10.10
N LEU A 55 2.54 -7.65 -9.24
CA LEU A 55 3.33 -6.45 -9.47
C LEU A 55 4.77 -6.89 -9.77
N VAL A 56 5.33 -6.38 -10.87
CA VAL A 56 6.67 -6.72 -11.32
C VAL A 56 7.60 -5.52 -11.14
N ILE A 57 8.56 -5.66 -10.23
CA ILE A 57 9.59 -4.65 -9.98
C ILE A 57 10.86 -5.07 -10.72
N LYS A 58 11.43 -4.16 -11.52
CA LYS A 58 12.70 -4.41 -12.21
C LYS A 58 13.84 -3.93 -11.32
N VAL A 59 14.88 -4.74 -11.15
CA VAL A 59 16.08 -4.43 -10.36
C VAL A 59 17.28 -4.41 -11.29
N GLY A 60 18.05 -3.31 -11.26
CA GLY A 60 19.24 -3.15 -12.12
C GLY A 60 18.98 -3.31 -13.63
N GLY A 61 17.74 -3.11 -14.09
CA GLY A 61 17.33 -3.31 -15.48
C GLY A 61 17.27 -4.76 -15.98
N LYS A 62 17.64 -5.75 -15.15
CA LYS A 62 17.80 -7.16 -15.55
C LYS A 62 16.90 -8.11 -14.78
N GLU A 63 16.87 -8.00 -13.45
CA GLU A 63 16.14 -8.92 -12.59
C GLU A 63 14.70 -8.45 -12.36
N LYS A 64 13.77 -9.39 -12.19
CA LYS A 64 12.36 -9.12 -11.95
C LYS A 64 11.94 -9.72 -10.62
N VAL A 65 11.46 -8.88 -9.71
CA VAL A 65 10.82 -9.30 -8.47
C VAL A 65 9.32 -9.36 -8.69
N VAL A 66 8.72 -10.51 -8.43
CA VAL A 66 7.28 -10.72 -8.56
C VAL A 66 6.64 -10.60 -7.18
N VAL A 67 5.78 -9.60 -7.02
CA VAL A 67 5.05 -9.32 -5.80
C VAL A 67 3.59 -9.71 -6.01
N LYS A 68 3.06 -10.61 -5.17
CA LYS A 68 1.64 -11.06 -5.25
C LYS A 68 0.75 -10.43 -4.18
N THR A 69 1.37 -9.92 -3.12
CA THR A 69 0.69 -9.32 -1.97
C THR A 69 1.46 -8.11 -1.48
N MET A 70 0.76 -7.16 -0.88
CA MET A 70 1.38 -6.09 -0.11
C MET A 70 0.86 -6.12 1.32
N ARG A 71 1.75 -5.99 2.30
CA ARG A 71 1.40 -6.06 3.72
C ARG A 71 1.64 -4.70 4.37
N LEU A 72 0.61 -4.12 4.96
CA LEU A 72 0.77 -2.94 5.82
C LEU A 72 1.30 -3.40 7.18
N SER A 73 2.48 -2.91 7.56
CA SER A 73 3.18 -3.32 8.78
C SER A 73 2.36 -3.01 10.02
N CYS A 74 2.42 -3.90 11.02
CA CYS A 74 1.87 -3.65 12.35
C CYS A 74 2.59 -2.51 13.09
N GLN A 75 3.79 -2.13 12.64
CA GLN A 75 4.56 -1.00 13.17
C GLN A 75 4.24 0.32 12.47
N SER A 76 3.23 0.33 11.59
CA SER A 76 2.77 1.57 10.97
C SER A 76 1.90 2.35 11.97
N ASP A 77 2.05 3.66 11.96
CA ASP A 77 1.22 4.55 12.77
C ASP A 77 -0.19 4.64 12.17
N THR A 78 -1.18 4.91 13.02
CA THR A 78 -2.55 5.21 12.55
C THR A 78 -2.61 6.65 12.03
N TYR A 79 -3.40 6.87 10.99
CA TYR A 79 -3.61 8.21 10.44
C TYR A 79 -4.25 9.16 11.46
N GLN A 80 -3.66 10.34 11.60
CA GLN A 80 -4.14 11.47 12.38
C GLN A 80 -4.15 12.70 11.46
N LYS A 81 -5.27 13.42 11.46
CA LYS A 81 -5.44 14.61 10.61
C LYS A 81 -4.44 15.69 11.02
N GLY A 82 -3.81 16.33 10.03
CA GLY A 82 -2.81 17.39 10.25
C GLY A 82 -1.38 16.90 10.47
N HIS A 83 -1.16 15.59 10.59
CA HIS A 83 0.17 15.00 10.75
C HIS A 83 0.83 14.70 9.40
N ARG A 84 2.15 14.52 9.43
CA ARG A 84 2.98 14.29 8.24
C ARG A 84 3.60 12.90 8.31
N TYR A 85 3.37 12.11 7.28
CA TYR A 85 3.80 10.72 7.25
C TYR A 85 4.82 10.47 6.14
N GLY A 86 5.76 9.60 6.46
CA GLY A 86 6.73 9.03 5.55
C GLY A 86 6.42 7.55 5.45
N GLY A 87 6.39 7.05 4.23
CA GLY A 87 6.17 5.64 3.98
C GLY A 87 7.24 5.05 3.08
N VAL A 88 7.46 3.75 3.26
CA VAL A 88 8.35 2.95 2.45
C VAL A 88 7.66 1.62 2.12
N VAL A 89 7.88 1.13 0.92
CA VAL A 89 7.58 -0.26 0.52
C VAL A 89 8.88 -0.96 0.18
N ILE A 90 9.06 -2.19 0.68
CA ILE A 90 10.25 -3.00 0.46
C ILE A 90 9.90 -4.21 -0.38
N TYR A 91 10.69 -4.44 -1.41
CA TYR A 91 10.59 -5.58 -2.31
C TYR A 91 11.66 -6.63 -2.06
N LEU A 92 12.90 -6.19 -1.83
CA LEU A 92 14.00 -7.10 -1.48
C LEU A 92 14.84 -6.54 -0.34
N TYR A 93 15.37 -7.46 0.46
CA TYR A 93 16.36 -7.20 1.49
C TYR A 93 17.52 -8.19 1.29
N ASN A 94 18.73 -7.68 1.05
CA ASN A 94 19.91 -8.50 0.76
C ASN A 94 19.64 -9.57 -0.32
N GLY A 95 18.89 -9.19 -1.38
CA GLY A 95 18.50 -10.07 -2.47
C GLY A 95 17.37 -11.07 -2.16
N LYS A 96 16.80 -11.04 -0.95
CA LYS A 96 15.72 -11.97 -0.54
C LYS A 96 14.36 -11.31 -0.59
N SER A 97 13.35 -12.07 -1.03
CA SER A 97 11.92 -11.71 -1.03
C SER A 97 11.19 -12.14 0.25
N ASP A 98 11.85 -12.91 1.11
CA ASP A 98 11.40 -13.32 2.43
C ASP A 98 12.59 -13.16 3.39
N TRP A 99 12.45 -12.30 4.40
CA TRP A 99 13.54 -11.95 5.28
C TRP A 99 13.10 -11.62 6.70
N ARG A 100 14.08 -11.66 7.61
CA ARG A 100 13.98 -11.14 8.97
C ARG A 100 15.06 -10.08 9.18
N THR A 101 14.70 -9.00 9.86
CA THR A 101 15.62 -7.91 10.20
C THR A 101 16.25 -8.09 11.58
N ALA A 102 17.15 -7.17 11.95
CA ALA A 102 17.88 -7.22 13.23
C ALA A 102 16.96 -7.28 14.46
N ASN A 103 15.78 -6.64 14.42
CA ASN A 103 14.78 -6.71 15.47
C ASN A 103 13.77 -7.87 15.32
N ASN A 104 14.11 -8.88 14.52
CA ASN A 104 13.31 -10.08 14.25
C ASN A 104 11.94 -9.82 13.57
N THR A 105 11.77 -8.66 12.92
CA THR A 105 10.58 -8.41 12.09
C THR A 105 10.62 -9.32 10.87
N HIS A 106 9.59 -10.14 10.66
CA HIS A 106 9.43 -10.96 9.46
C HIS A 106 8.69 -10.17 8.39
N ALA A 107 9.30 -10.07 7.21
CA ALA A 107 8.75 -9.35 6.09
C ALA A 107 8.91 -10.14 4.78
N LEU A 108 7.96 -9.90 3.88
CA LEU A 108 7.92 -10.46 2.54
C LEU A 108 7.93 -9.31 1.53
N SER A 109 8.25 -9.57 0.26
CA SER A 109 8.16 -8.56 -0.79
C SER A 109 6.78 -7.87 -0.80
N GLY A 110 6.78 -6.55 -0.90
CA GLY A 110 5.57 -5.73 -0.76
C GLY A 110 5.27 -5.31 0.68
N TYR A 111 6.26 -5.33 1.58
CA TYR A 111 6.09 -4.90 2.97
C TYR A 111 6.10 -3.37 3.07
N ILE A 112 5.02 -2.79 3.58
CA ILE A 112 4.79 -1.35 3.66
C ILE A 112 4.90 -0.90 5.12
N ILE A 113 5.60 0.20 5.37
CA ILE A 113 5.60 0.90 6.65
C ILE A 113 5.17 2.34 6.41
N ILE A 114 4.32 2.87 7.29
CA ILE A 114 3.91 4.28 7.30
C ILE A 114 4.08 4.81 8.72
N GLN A 115 4.90 5.83 8.92
CA GLN A 115 5.12 6.40 10.25
C GLN A 115 5.04 7.92 10.25
N ASP A 116 4.60 8.47 11.37
CA ASP A 116 4.55 9.90 11.63
C ASP A 116 5.98 10.45 11.74
N THR A 117 6.31 11.32 10.79
CA THR A 117 7.64 11.93 10.65
C THR A 117 7.87 13.05 11.66
N ASP A 118 6.83 13.47 12.37
CA ASP A 118 6.92 14.38 13.49
C ASP A 118 7.13 13.69 14.84
N SER A 119 6.96 12.37 14.91
CA SER A 119 7.24 11.58 16.10
C SER A 119 8.74 11.62 16.48
N LYS A 120 9.04 11.60 17.79
CA LYS A 120 10.42 11.53 18.28
C LYS A 120 11.14 10.26 17.80
N ASN A 121 10.38 9.16 17.69
CA ASN A 121 10.88 7.85 17.30
C ASN A 121 11.47 7.85 15.89
N VAL A 122 10.86 8.60 14.95
CA VAL A 122 11.39 8.78 13.60
C VAL A 122 12.41 9.93 13.56
N LYS A 123 12.14 11.05 14.24
CA LYS A 123 13.02 12.26 14.20
C LYS A 123 14.46 11.99 14.62
N GLN A 124 14.71 11.08 15.56
CA GLN A 124 16.06 10.75 16.01
C GLN A 124 16.94 10.11 14.92
N TRP A 125 16.35 9.57 13.85
CA TRP A 125 17.07 8.88 12.77
C TRP A 125 17.22 9.71 11.49
N ARG A 126 17.02 11.03 11.54
CA ARG A 126 17.06 11.92 10.36
C ARG A 126 18.38 11.94 9.59
N SER A 127 19.46 11.44 10.18
CA SER A 127 20.77 11.29 9.54
C SER A 127 20.88 10.05 8.64
N GLU A 128 19.89 9.16 8.63
CA GLU A 128 19.87 7.98 7.75
C GLU A 128 19.78 8.37 6.26
N PRO A 129 20.32 7.55 5.34
CA PRO A 129 20.18 7.76 3.90
C PRO A 129 18.72 7.89 3.46
N GLY A 130 18.43 8.87 2.61
CA GLY A 130 17.05 9.20 2.24
C GLY A 130 16.26 9.93 3.34
N GLN A 131 16.96 10.42 4.38
CA GLN A 131 16.47 11.25 5.49
C GLN A 131 15.20 10.69 6.13
N VAL A 132 14.04 11.16 5.68
CA VAL A 132 12.74 10.73 6.18
C VAL A 132 12.52 9.23 6.00
N HIS A 133 12.82 8.69 4.81
CA HIS A 133 12.51 7.30 4.51
C HIS A 133 13.51 6.34 5.17
N GLY A 134 14.78 6.72 5.22
CA GLY A 134 15.80 6.00 5.99
C GLY A 134 15.48 5.96 7.48
N ALA A 135 14.97 7.07 8.02
CA ALA A 135 14.53 7.15 9.40
C ALA A 135 13.35 6.21 9.70
N VAL A 136 12.35 6.16 8.81
CA VAL A 136 11.22 5.22 8.92
C VAL A 136 11.70 3.77 8.87
N TYR A 137 12.60 3.45 7.94
CA TYR A 137 13.20 2.12 7.85
C TYR A 137 13.94 1.74 9.13
N ARG A 138 14.84 2.62 9.60
CA ARG A 138 15.66 2.38 10.80
C ARG A 138 14.79 2.17 12.03
N ASN A 139 13.75 3.00 12.18
CA ASN A 139 12.81 2.88 13.29
C ASN A 139 12.03 1.56 13.25
N ALA A 140 11.58 1.13 12.06
CA ALA A 140 10.82 -0.11 11.90
C ALA A 140 11.66 -1.38 12.08
N PHE A 141 12.89 -1.40 11.57
CA PHE A 141 13.68 -2.63 11.47
C PHE A 141 14.85 -2.72 12.45
N GLY A 142 15.17 -1.62 13.15
CA GLY A 142 16.23 -1.57 14.15
C GLY A 142 17.64 -1.57 13.57
N GLU A 143 17.78 -1.45 12.24
CA GLU A 143 19.08 -1.44 11.54
C GLU A 143 19.17 -0.30 10.53
N SER A 144 20.40 0.16 10.24
CA SER A 144 20.61 1.25 9.29
C SER A 144 20.44 0.71 7.90
N VAL A 145 19.92 1.56 7.02
CA VAL A 145 19.83 1.26 5.58
C VAL A 145 21.23 0.97 5.01
N ASN A 146 22.29 1.60 5.53
CA ASN A 146 23.67 1.35 5.08
C ASN A 146 24.16 -0.08 5.33
N ASN A 147 23.52 -0.80 6.26
CA ASN A 147 23.91 -2.16 6.63
C ASN A 147 23.17 -3.23 5.79
N ALA A 148 22.28 -2.81 4.89
CA ALA A 148 21.46 -3.71 4.10
C ALA A 148 21.34 -3.24 2.64
N LYS A 149 21.29 -4.20 1.71
CA LYS A 149 20.96 -3.93 0.31
C LYS A 149 19.45 -3.99 0.15
N VAL A 150 18.78 -2.83 0.21
CA VAL A 150 17.32 -2.72 0.17
C VAL A 150 16.87 -2.29 -1.22
N VAL A 151 15.92 -3.02 -1.80
CA VAL A 151 15.14 -2.58 -2.96
C VAL A 151 13.78 -2.14 -2.46
N GLY A 152 13.46 -0.86 -2.63
CA GLY A 152 12.20 -0.30 -2.17
C GLY A 152 11.87 1.03 -2.80
N GLU A 153 10.66 1.51 -2.52
CA GLU A 153 10.14 2.79 -3.00
C GLU A 153 9.55 3.60 -1.82
N GLY A 154 9.52 4.92 -1.96
CA GLY A 154 9.15 5.85 -0.91
C GLY A 154 7.97 6.70 -1.30
N PHE A 155 7.24 7.15 -0.28
CA PHE A 155 6.14 8.07 -0.47
C PHE A 155 5.94 8.95 0.76
N ALA A 156 5.37 10.12 0.56
CA ALA A 156 4.97 11.01 1.63
C ALA A 156 3.45 11.18 1.65
N PHE A 157 2.91 11.45 2.84
CA PHE A 157 1.50 11.77 3.01
C PHE A 157 1.34 12.93 4.01
N ARG A 158 0.82 14.06 3.53
CA ARG A 158 0.55 15.25 4.38
C ARG A 158 -0.87 15.79 4.28
N GLU A 159 -1.71 15.09 3.50
CA GLU A 159 -3.16 15.30 3.23
C GLU A 159 -3.50 14.66 1.88
N LYS A 160 -2.54 14.76 0.96
CA LYS A 160 -2.46 14.06 -0.31
C LYS A 160 -1.26 13.11 -0.32
N PHE A 161 -1.39 12.08 -1.16
CA PHE A 161 -0.33 11.12 -1.43
C PHE A 161 0.67 11.69 -2.44
N GLU A 162 1.94 11.75 -2.06
CA GLU A 162 3.04 12.30 -2.85
C GLU A 162 4.11 11.25 -3.11
N MET A 163 4.56 11.22 -4.36
CA MET A 163 5.54 10.25 -4.83
C MET A 163 6.96 10.75 -4.66
N VAL A 164 7.79 9.95 -3.99
CA VAL A 164 9.22 10.22 -3.86
C VAL A 164 10.01 8.97 -4.21
N SER A 165 10.50 8.94 -5.43
CA SER A 165 11.30 7.85 -5.98
C SER A 165 12.79 8.05 -5.75
N GLY A 166 13.48 6.96 -5.42
CA GLY A 166 14.87 6.98 -4.96
C GLY A 166 14.99 7.04 -3.44
N VAL A 167 14.28 6.15 -2.75
CA VAL A 167 14.54 5.91 -1.33
C VAL A 167 15.74 5.02 -1.16
N PHE A 168 16.48 5.26 -0.08
CA PHE A 168 17.68 4.50 0.24
C PHE A 168 18.80 4.71 -0.79
N ASN A 169 18.97 5.95 -1.27
CA ASN A 169 20.10 6.38 -2.11
C ASN A 169 21.42 6.09 -1.38
N ASN A 170 21.94 4.88 -1.51
CA ASN A 170 23.34 4.59 -1.27
C ASN A 170 24.12 5.21 -2.44
N PRO A 171 25.22 5.95 -2.23
CA PRO A 171 25.88 6.67 -3.30
C PRO A 171 26.51 5.64 -4.25
N SER A 172 26.26 5.82 -5.55
CA SER A 172 27.01 5.25 -6.69
C SER A 172 27.39 3.75 -6.59
N GLY A 173 26.63 2.89 -7.27
CA GLY A 173 27.10 1.54 -7.64
C GLY A 173 26.38 0.36 -6.99
N SER A 174 25.33 0.56 -6.19
CA SER A 174 24.55 -0.57 -5.70
C SER A 174 23.75 -1.22 -6.83
N GLU A 175 23.93 -2.53 -7.05
CA GLU A 175 23.27 -3.36 -8.07
C GLU A 175 21.73 -3.40 -7.95
N PHE A 176 21.20 -2.79 -6.90
CA PHE A 176 19.84 -2.95 -6.39
C PHE A 176 18.95 -1.74 -6.64
N HIS A 177 19.47 -0.67 -7.25
CA HIS A 177 18.63 0.42 -7.75
C HIS A 177 18.33 0.20 -9.24
N ASP A 178 17.10 0.43 -9.67
CA ASP A 178 16.70 0.32 -11.08
C ASP A 178 17.11 1.53 -11.93
N SER A 179 17.98 2.39 -11.39
CA SER A 179 18.36 3.71 -11.91
C SER A 179 17.19 4.67 -12.23
N ARG A 180 15.94 4.33 -11.90
CA ARG A 180 14.78 5.16 -12.22
C ARG A 180 14.53 6.17 -11.12
N LYS A 181 14.58 7.42 -11.56
CA LYS A 181 14.03 8.63 -10.91
C LYS A 181 12.59 8.52 -10.43
N ARG A 182 11.83 7.47 -10.80
CA ARG A 182 10.35 7.39 -10.75
C ARG A 182 9.92 6.01 -10.28
N MET A 183 8.95 5.98 -9.36
CA MET A 183 8.32 4.75 -8.86
C MET A 183 7.55 4.07 -9.99
N ASN A 184 7.49 2.74 -9.94
CA ASN A 184 6.68 1.95 -10.86
C ASN A 184 5.20 2.39 -10.81
N GLU A 185 4.56 2.65 -11.95
CA GLU A 185 3.18 3.19 -12.01
C GLU A 185 2.13 2.24 -11.38
N ALA A 186 2.28 0.93 -11.57
CA ALA A 186 1.41 -0.05 -10.91
C ALA A 186 1.63 -0.08 -9.39
N SER A 187 2.87 0.14 -8.93
CA SER A 187 3.17 0.37 -7.51
C SER A 187 2.49 1.64 -7.00
N VAL A 188 2.57 2.76 -7.74
CA VAL A 188 1.86 4.02 -7.40
C VAL A 188 0.38 3.76 -7.21
N HIS A 189 -0.24 3.03 -8.14
CA HIS A 189 -1.65 2.70 -8.07
C HIS A 189 -1.99 1.89 -6.82
N CYS A 190 -1.24 0.83 -6.55
CA CYS A 190 -1.45 -0.03 -5.38
C CYS A 190 -1.26 0.74 -4.07
N LEU A 191 -0.15 1.46 -3.93
CA LEU A 191 0.16 2.23 -2.73
C LEU A 191 -0.84 3.36 -2.50
N ARG A 192 -1.28 4.05 -3.56
CA ARG A 192 -2.31 5.09 -3.43
C ARG A 192 -3.58 4.50 -2.82
N LYS A 193 -4.10 3.37 -3.34
CA LYS A 193 -5.30 2.72 -2.79
C LYS A 193 -5.09 2.27 -1.35
N ILE A 194 -3.97 1.61 -1.04
CA ILE A 194 -3.63 1.19 0.34
C ILE A 194 -3.61 2.40 1.29
N VAL A 195 -2.93 3.48 0.92
CA VAL A 195 -2.74 4.65 1.77
C VAL A 195 -4.03 5.45 1.91
N THR A 196 -4.71 5.77 0.82
CA THR A 196 -5.90 6.61 0.86
C THR A 196 -7.11 5.83 1.34
N ASP A 197 -7.41 4.70 0.74
CA ASP A 197 -8.72 4.07 0.91
C ASP A 197 -8.78 3.21 2.16
N TYR A 198 -7.66 2.57 2.51
CA TYR A 198 -7.60 1.62 3.63
C TYR A 198 -6.94 2.23 4.88
N TRP A 199 -5.71 2.73 4.78
CA TRP A 199 -4.99 3.25 5.94
C TRP A 199 -5.58 4.57 6.47
N LYS A 200 -5.78 5.57 5.60
CA LYS A 200 -6.34 6.86 6.01
C LYS A 200 -7.81 6.77 6.38
N TYR A 201 -8.65 6.20 5.50
CA TYR A 201 -10.10 6.18 5.71
C TYR A 201 -10.60 4.97 6.51
N GLY A 202 -9.83 3.88 6.60
CA GLY A 202 -10.21 2.67 7.35
C GLY A 202 -9.61 2.57 8.73
N GLY A 203 -8.65 3.45 9.02
CA GLY A 203 -8.04 3.57 10.33
C GLY A 203 -7.25 2.33 10.73
N SER A 204 -7.17 2.11 12.03
CA SER A 204 -6.29 1.10 12.65
C SER A 204 -6.64 -0.35 12.28
N SER A 205 -7.87 -0.61 11.81
CA SER A 205 -8.32 -1.97 11.42
C SER A 205 -7.51 -2.61 10.28
N TYR A 206 -6.84 -1.79 9.47
CA TYR A 206 -6.02 -2.26 8.34
C TYR A 206 -4.52 -2.37 8.67
N ILE A 207 -4.11 -1.96 9.87
CA ILE A 207 -2.75 -2.18 10.35
C ILE A 207 -2.50 -3.69 10.47
N GLY A 208 -1.42 -4.18 9.88
CA GLY A 208 -1.16 -5.62 9.79
C GLY A 208 -1.92 -6.34 8.67
N HIS A 209 -2.73 -5.63 7.87
CA HIS A 209 -3.50 -6.26 6.80
C HIS A 209 -2.62 -6.62 5.59
N THR A 210 -3.01 -7.68 4.88
CA THR A 210 -2.33 -8.14 3.65
C THR A 210 -3.29 -8.06 2.48
N PHE A 211 -2.96 -7.21 1.51
CA PHE A 211 -3.72 -6.96 0.30
C PHE A 211 -3.19 -7.84 -0.82
N LYS A 212 -4.08 -8.44 -1.62
CA LYS A 212 -3.68 -9.16 -2.83
C LYS A 212 -3.55 -8.16 -3.97
N ILE A 213 -2.48 -8.28 -4.77
CA ILE A 213 -2.23 -7.36 -5.88
C ILE A 213 -3.39 -7.37 -6.90
N LYS A 214 -3.98 -8.53 -7.17
CA LYS A 214 -5.18 -8.65 -8.02
C LYS A 214 -6.33 -7.74 -7.61
N ASP A 215 -6.50 -7.51 -6.31
CA ASP A 215 -7.59 -6.71 -5.77
C ASP A 215 -7.23 -5.21 -5.76
N LEU A 216 -5.95 -4.88 -5.97
CA LEU A 216 -5.49 -3.50 -6.09
C LEU A 216 -5.43 -3.04 -7.54
N LEU A 217 -5.06 -3.92 -8.47
CA LEU A 217 -4.84 -3.63 -9.89
C LEU A 217 -6.06 -3.88 -10.80
N TRP A 218 -7.20 -4.31 -10.26
CA TRP A 218 -8.37 -4.66 -11.09
C TRP A 218 -8.81 -3.51 -12.01
N ASP A 219 -8.75 -2.27 -11.51
CA ASP A 219 -9.10 -1.01 -12.19
C ASP A 219 -7.90 -0.29 -12.83
N PHE A 220 -6.68 -0.83 -12.70
CA PHE A 220 -5.50 -0.26 -13.34
C PHE A 220 -5.65 -0.37 -14.86
N LYS A 221 -5.46 0.73 -15.57
CA LYS A 221 -5.47 0.81 -17.04
C LYS A 221 -4.03 1.01 -17.50
N ASP A 222 -3.58 0.12 -18.38
CA ASP A 222 -2.27 0.18 -19.03
C ASP A 222 -2.19 1.36 -20.01
#